data_AF-A0A359F089-F1
#
_entry.id   AF-A0A359F089-F1
#
_cell.length_a   1.000
_cell.length_b   1.000
_cell.length_c   1.000
_cell.angle_alpha   90.00
_cell.angle_beta   90.00
_cell.angle_gamma   90.00
#
_symmetry.space_group_name_H-M   'P 1'
#
loop_
_entity.id
_entity.type
_entity.pdbx_description
1 polymer ?
#
loop_
_entity_poly.entity_id
_entity_poly.type
_entity_poly.pdbx_seq_one_letter_code
_entity_poly.pdbx_strand_id
1 'polypeptide(L)'
;MSERADRPYDVVVFGATSFVGQILCKYLVDRIGVEGSVSWAIAGRSSSKLEEVANDTGATVPRIVADAADLTAMSSLVEST
;
A
#
# COMPACT_ATOMS: atom_id res chain seq x y z
N MET A 1 -15.10 -14.69 -17.48
CA MET A 1 -13.83 -14.40 -16.78
C MET A 1 -13.54 -12.94 -17.04
N SER A 2 -13.80 -12.06 -16.08
CA SER A 2 -13.74 -10.61 -16.30
C SER A 2 -12.29 -10.15 -16.40
N GLU A 3 -11.97 -9.40 -17.45
CA GLU A 3 -10.69 -8.71 -17.66
C GLU A 3 -10.34 -7.87 -16.43
N ARG A 4 -9.36 -8.30 -15.63
CA ARG A 4 -8.57 -7.37 -14.82
C ARG A 4 -7.64 -6.64 -15.78
N ALA A 5 -8.05 -5.47 -16.25
CA ALA A 5 -7.10 -4.54 -16.82
C ALA A 5 -6.09 -4.19 -15.71
N ASP A 6 -4.90 -4.79 -15.78
CA ASP A 6 -3.62 -4.38 -15.17
C ASP A 6 -3.63 -3.81 -13.72
N ARG A 7 -4.50 -4.33 -12.84
CA ARG A 7 -4.59 -3.94 -11.42
C ARG A 7 -3.86 -4.96 -10.54
N PRO A 8 -2.57 -4.74 -10.21
CA PRO A 8 -1.75 -5.68 -9.44
C PRO A 8 -2.19 -5.81 -7.97
N TYR A 9 -2.90 -4.83 -7.43
CA TYR A 9 -3.31 -4.80 -6.02
C TYR A 9 -4.82 -4.79 -5.88
N ASP A 10 -5.32 -5.51 -4.88
CA ASP A 10 -6.71 -5.45 -4.45
C ASP A 10 -6.93 -4.25 -3.52
N VAL A 11 -5.90 -3.89 -2.74
CA VAL A 11 -5.94 -2.81 -1.76
C VAL A 11 -4.61 -2.07 -1.74
N VAL A 12 -4.65 -0.74 -1.72
CA VAL A 12 -3.48 0.10 -1.41
C VAL A 12 -3.78 0.97 -0.20
N VAL A 13 -2.94 0.86 0.84
CA VAL A 13 -3.03 1.72 2.03
C VAL A 13 -2.31 3.03 1.75
N PHE A 14 -3.02 3.99 1.18
CA PHE A 14 -2.50 5.35 1.02
C PHE A 14 -2.52 6.11 2.34
N GLY A 15 -1.38 6.71 2.72
CA GLY A 15 -1.20 7.32 4.03
C GLY A 15 -0.66 6.34 5.08
N ALA A 16 0.02 5.27 4.66
CA ALA A 16 0.58 4.24 5.52
C ALA A 16 1.55 4.78 6.59
N THR A 17 2.21 5.91 6.33
CA THR A 17 3.15 6.55 7.28
C THR A 17 2.48 7.37 8.37
N SER A 18 1.16 7.54 8.32
CA SER A 18 0.38 8.20 9.38
C SER A 18 0.21 7.27 10.60
N PHE A 19 -0.16 7.85 11.74
CA PHE A 19 -0.44 7.09 12.95
C PHE A 19 -1.48 5.98 12.73
N VAL A 20 -2.61 6.31 12.09
CA VAL A 20 -3.66 5.33 11.78
C VAL A 20 -3.21 4.36 10.69
N GLY A 21 -2.45 4.84 9.70
CA GLY A 21 -1.90 4.02 8.62
C GLY A 21 -1.04 2.87 9.15
N GLN A 22 -0.19 3.14 10.14
CA GLN A 22 0.66 2.12 10.77
C GLN A 22 -0.17 1.04 11.49
N ILE A 23 -1.19 1.46 12.24
CA ILE A 23 -2.12 0.53 12.91
C ILE A 23 -2.83 -0.36 11.89
N LEU A 24 -3.28 0.24 10.78
CA LEU A 24 -3.93 -0.50 9.71
C LEU A 24 -2.98 -1.48 9.02
N CYS A 25 -1.73 -1.08 8.75
CA CYS A 25 -0.73 -1.98 8.16
C CYS A 25 -0.51 -3.21 9.05
N LYS A 26 -0.32 -3.00 10.36
CA LYS A 26 -0.20 -4.10 11.32
C LYS A 26 -1.45 -4.98 11.32
N TYR A 27 -2.63 -4.38 11.32
CA TYR A 27 -3.89 -5.12 11.29
C TYR A 27 -4.00 -5.99 10.03
N LEU A 28 -3.62 -5.48 8.86
CA LEU A 28 -3.65 -6.25 7.62
C LEU A 28 -2.63 -7.40 7.64
N VAL A 29 -1.41 -7.18 8.12
CA VAL A 29 -0.44 -8.25 8.33
C VAL A 29 -1.01 -9.37 9.22
N ASP A 30 -1.63 -9.01 10.34
CA ASP A 30 -2.17 -9.97 11.30
C ASP A 30 -3.41 -10.72 10.77
N ARG A 31 -4.13 -10.16 9.78
CA ARG A 31 -5.41 -10.71 9.27
C ARG A 31 -5.32 -11.42 7.94
N ILE A 32 -4.61 -10.83 6.99
CA ILE A 32 -4.51 -11.32 5.61
C ILE A 32 -3.09 -11.72 5.23
N GLY A 33 -2.09 -11.36 6.04
CA GLY A 33 -0.68 -11.65 5.78
C GLY A 33 -0.10 -10.81 4.65
N VAL A 34 1.16 -11.11 4.31
CA VAL A 34 1.93 -10.43 3.25
C VAL A 34 2.01 -11.26 1.96
N GLU A 35 1.68 -12.55 2.03
CA GLU A 35 1.64 -13.50 0.91
C GLU A 35 0.25 -14.17 0.82
N GLY A 36 -0.79 -13.46 1.26
CA GLY A 36 -2.15 -13.97 1.32
C GLY A 36 -2.87 -13.99 -0.02
N SER A 37 -4.16 -14.33 0.02
CA SER A 37 -5.05 -14.30 -1.15
C SER A 37 -5.43 -12.89 -1.60
N VAL A 38 -5.15 -11.87 -0.78
CA VAL A 38 -5.37 -10.46 -1.07
C VAL A 38 -4.03 -9.82 -1.39
N SER A 39 -3.85 -9.37 -2.63
CA SER A 39 -2.67 -8.61 -3.04
C SER A 39 -2.82 -7.17 -2.53
N TRP A 40 -1.87 -6.67 -1.75
CA TRP A 40 -1.95 -5.30 -1.24
C TRP A 40 -0.59 -4.61 -1.17
N ALA A 41 -0.61 -3.28 -1.13
CA ALA A 41 0.58 -2.45 -1.04
C ALA A 41 0.37 -1.28 -0.06
N ILE A 42 1.47 -0.67 0.37
CA ILE A 42 1.45 0.55 1.20
C ILE A 42 1.94 1.74 0.40
N ALA A 43 1.34 2.91 0.61
CA ALA A 43 1.67 4.11 -0.15
C ALA A 43 1.77 5.37 0.71
N GLY A 44 2.66 6.28 0.28
CA GLY A 44 2.89 7.56 0.93
C GLY A 44 4.02 8.36 0.29
N ARG A 45 4.26 9.58 0.77
CA ARG A 45 5.18 10.54 0.12
C ARG A 45 6.68 10.31 0.36
N SER A 46 7.06 9.44 1.29
CA SER A 46 8.46 9.28 1.72
C SER A 46 8.83 7.80 1.73
N SER A 47 9.76 7.44 0.85
CA SER A 47 10.27 6.06 0.73
C SER A 47 10.88 5.56 2.04
N SER A 48 11.71 6.37 2.69
CA SER A 48 12.34 6.01 3.97
C SER A 48 11.32 5.73 5.06
N LYS A 49 10.26 6.55 5.17
CA LYS A 49 9.19 6.31 6.14
C LYS A 49 8.36 5.07 5.80
N LEU A 50 8.14 4.78 4.51
CA LEU A 50 7.46 3.54 4.12
C LEU A 50 8.29 2.30 4.48
N GLU A 51 9.62 2.42 4.40
CA GLU A 51 10.53 1.37 4.85
C GLU A 51 10.50 1.17 6.37
N GLU A 52 10.51 2.25 7.14
CA GLU A 52 10.31 2.20 8.59
C GLU A 52 8.99 1.51 8.95
N VAL A 53 7.87 1.91 8.32
CA VAL A 53 6.57 1.28 8.56
C VAL A 53 6.58 -0.22 8.21
N ALA A 54 7.19 -0.61 7.10
CA ALA A 54 7.28 -2.02 6.71
C ALA A 54 8.04 -2.83 7.77
N ASN A 55 9.15 -2.30 8.28
CA ASN A 55 9.96 -2.94 9.32
C ASN A 55 9.21 -3.01 10.66
N ASP A 56 8.55 -1.94 11.08
CA ASP A 56 7.88 -1.83 12.38
C ASP A 56 6.58 -2.65 12.46
N THR A 57 5.88 -2.79 11.32
CA THR A 57 4.57 -3.46 11.27
C THR A 57 4.64 -4.89 10.73
N GLY A 58 5.76 -5.27 10.10
CA GLY A 58 5.89 -6.52 9.36
C GLY A 58 5.20 -6.50 7.99
N ALA A 59 4.77 -5.33 7.51
CA ALA A 59 4.15 -5.15 6.19
C ALA A 59 5.22 -5.18 5.09
N THR A 60 5.85 -6.33 4.89
CA THR A 60 6.82 -6.60 3.81
C THR A 60 6.11 -6.78 2.47
N VAL A 61 5.39 -5.75 2.07
CA VAL A 61 4.59 -5.69 0.83
C VAL A 61 5.16 -4.60 -0.10
N PRO A 62 4.76 -4.56 -1.38
CA PRO A 62 5.17 -3.50 -2.28
C PRO A 62 4.87 -2.10 -1.72
N ARG A 63 5.78 -1.17 -1.97
CA ARG A 63 5.77 0.20 -1.44
C ARG A 63 5.68 1.17 -2.60
N ILE A 64 4.68 2.05 -2.57
CA ILE A 64 4.44 3.02 -3.65
C ILE A 64 4.68 4.43 -3.11
N VAL A 65 5.63 5.14 -3.72
CA VAL A 65 5.81 6.56 -3.42
C VAL A 65 4.80 7.37 -4.21
N ALA A 66 3.89 8.03 -3.51
CA ALA A 66 2.89 8.87 -4.13
C ALA A 66 2.56 10.07 -3.23
N ASP A 67 2.54 11.26 -3.82
CA ASP A 67 2.15 12.50 -3.15
C ASP A 67 0.73 12.88 -3.60
N ALA A 68 -0.14 13.23 -2.65
CA ALA A 68 -1.51 13.65 -2.95
C ALA A 68 -1.56 14.96 -3.75
N ALA A 69 -0.50 15.77 -3.71
CA ALA A 69 -0.37 16.98 -4.52
C ALA A 69 0.05 16.70 -5.98
N ASP A 70 0.46 15.46 -6.30
CA ASP A 70 0.85 15.04 -7.66
C ASP A 70 -0.28 14.24 -8.30
N LEU A 71 -1.03 14.89 -9.20
CA LEU A 71 -2.14 14.28 -9.93
C LEU A 71 -1.71 13.08 -10.79
N THR A 72 -0.49 13.08 -11.32
CA THR A 72 0.03 11.97 -12.12
C THR A 72 0.26 10.77 -11.23
N ALA A 73 0.92 10.97 -10.09
CA ALA A 73 1.15 9.92 -9.11
C ALA A 73 -0.18 9.33 -8.57
N MET A 74 -1.19 10.18 -8.33
CA MET A 74 -2.52 9.72 -7.90
C MET A 74 -3.24 8.93 -8.98
N SER A 75 -3.15 9.34 -10.25
CA SER A 75 -3.76 8.61 -11.36
C SER A 75 -3.16 7.21 -11.48
N SER A 76 -1.82 7.09 -11.43
CA SER A 76 -1.14 5.80 -11.46
C SER A 76 -1.45 4.93 -10.23
N LEU A 77 -1.63 5.54 -9.05
CA LEU A 77 -2.02 4.80 -7.85
C LEU A 77 -3.42 4.17 -8.00
N VAL A 78 -4.39 4.93 -8.53
CA VAL A 78 -5.76 4.47 -8.76
C VAL A 78 -5.83 3.41 -9.86
N GLU A 79 -5.02 3.54 -10.92
CA GLU A 79 -4.93 2.52 -11.97
C GLU A 79 -4.41 1.17 -11.44
N SER A 80 -3.66 1.18 -10.33
CA SER A 80 -3.10 -0.04 -9.73
C SER A 80 -4.08 -0.86 -8.87
N THR A 81 -5.31 -0.37 -8.67
CA THR A 81 -6.38 -0.98 -7.83
C THR A 81 -7.71 -1.07 -8.56
#